data_AF-A0A9D9HIV2-F1
#
_entry.id   AF-A0A9D9HIV2-F1
#
_cell.length_a   1.000
_cell.length_b   1.000
_cell.length_c   1.000
_cell.angle_alpha   90.00
_cell.angle_beta   90.00
_cell.angle_gamma   90.00
#
_symmetry.space_group_name_H-M   'P 1'
#
loop_
_entity.id
_entity.type
_entity.pdbx_description
1 polymer ?
#
loop_
_entity_poly.entity_id
_entity_poly.type
_entity_poly.pdbx_seq_one_letter_code
_entity_poly.pdbx_strand_id
1 'polypeptide(L)'
;MALINCKECGQMVSDAAKVCPHCGAPVIRDVFCPKCGTMVPENVRYCPACGNAISPLSTMQAKDKTIAGILAICLGGLGIQYFYLGKTTAGILTIVISLFSCYIWSVLMVVQGIMMLTMSEESFREKFVDTDKTFPLF
;
A
#
# COMPACT_ATOMS: atom_id res chain seq x y z
N MET A 1 14.46 -5.03 -17.23
CA MET A 1 13.50 -5.83 -18.04
C MET A 1 14.13 -7.19 -18.20
N ALA A 2 13.48 -8.22 -17.69
CA ALA A 2 13.91 -9.60 -17.80
C ALA A 2 13.13 -10.29 -18.92
N LEU A 3 13.77 -11.22 -19.63
CA LEU A 3 13.08 -12.07 -20.58
C LEU A 3 12.61 -13.32 -19.82
N ILE A 4 11.33 -13.66 -19.95
CA ILE A 4 10.72 -14.86 -19.37
C ILE A 4 10.22 -15.78 -20.48
N ASN A 5 10.24 -17.10 -20.24
CA ASN A 5 9.68 -18.05 -21.20
C ASN A 5 8.16 -18.09 -21.09
N CYS A 6 7.47 -18.00 -22.23
CA CYS A 6 6.04 -18.22 -22.30
C CYS A 6 5.71 -19.68 -21.98
N LYS A 7 4.79 -19.93 -21.03
CA LYS A 7 4.38 -21.29 -20.62
C LYS A 7 3.64 -22.05 -21.74
N GLU A 8 3.06 -21.33 -22.71
CA GLU A 8 2.28 -21.93 -23.81
C GLU A 8 3.14 -22.24 -25.05
N CYS A 9 4.05 -21.35 -25.44
CA CYS A 9 4.83 -21.49 -26.69
C CYS A 9 6.33 -21.65 -26.50
N GLY A 10 6.84 -21.54 -25.27
CA GLY A 10 8.26 -21.69 -24.94
C GLY A 10 9.17 -20.55 -25.40
N GLN A 11 8.66 -19.59 -26.18
CA GLN A 11 9.45 -18.46 -26.69
C GLN A 11 9.73 -17.42 -25.60
N MET A 12 10.81 -16.67 -25.77
CA MET A 12 11.22 -15.60 -24.86
C MET A 12 10.32 -14.37 -25.06
N VAL A 13 9.74 -13.88 -23.98
CA VAL A 13 8.85 -12.72 -23.98
C VAL A 13 9.32 -11.76 -22.89
N SER A 14 9.15 -10.46 -23.11
CA SER A 14 9.43 -9.45 -22.09
C SER A 14 8.52 -9.63 -20.87
N ASP A 15 9.08 -9.53 -19.67
CA ASP A 15 8.37 -9.57 -18.39
C ASP A 15 7.23 -8.54 -18.25
N ALA A 16 7.24 -7.49 -19.08
CA ALA A 16 6.23 -6.43 -19.08
C ALA A 16 5.07 -6.67 -20.05
N ALA A 17 5.14 -7.68 -20.93
CA ALA A 17 4.11 -7.92 -21.95
C ALA A 17 2.87 -8.58 -21.34
N LYS A 18 1.67 -8.01 -21.55
CA LYS A 18 0.40 -8.61 -21.09
C LYS A 18 -0.02 -9.84 -21.92
N VAL A 19 0.40 -9.88 -23.18
CA VAL A 19 0.05 -10.91 -24.16
C VAL A 19 1.31 -11.30 -24.92
N CYS A 20 1.51 -12.59 -25.13
CA CYS A 20 2.65 -13.10 -25.89
C CYS A 20 2.49 -12.74 -27.39
N PRO A 21 3.47 -12.06 -28.01
CA PRO A 21 3.40 -11.70 -29.42
C PRO A 21 3.51 -12.90 -30.38
N HIS A 22 3.97 -14.07 -29.90
CA HIS A 22 4.14 -15.26 -30.72
C HIS A 22 2.95 -16.22 -30.72
N CYS A 23 2.25 -16.39 -29.60
CA CYS A 23 1.12 -17.31 -29.50
C CYS A 23 -0.22 -16.66 -29.10
N GLY A 24 -0.22 -15.38 -28.74
CA GLY A 24 -1.44 -14.68 -28.33
C GLY A 24 -1.96 -15.05 -26.94
N ALA A 25 -1.29 -15.94 -26.20
CA ALA A 25 -1.68 -16.29 -24.83
C ALA A 25 -1.34 -15.16 -23.83
N PRO A 26 -2.16 -14.96 -22.78
CA PRO A 26 -1.86 -14.01 -21.72
C PRO A 26 -0.61 -14.46 -20.94
N VAL A 27 0.32 -13.53 -20.72
CA VAL A 27 1.52 -13.81 -19.93
C VAL A 27 1.17 -13.60 -18.47
N ILE A 28 0.90 -14.69 -17.75
CA ILE A 28 0.59 -14.66 -16.32
C ILE A 28 1.91 -14.71 -15.55
N ARG A 29 2.23 -13.65 -14.80
CA ARG A 29 3.35 -13.66 -13.86
C ARG A 29 2.94 -14.31 -12.54
N ASP A 30 3.85 -15.09 -11.98
CA ASP A 30 3.69 -15.66 -10.65
C ASP A 30 4.20 -14.61 -9.62
N VAL A 31 3.41 -14.32 -8.60
CA VAL A 31 3.74 -13.41 -7.51
C VAL A 31 3.87 -14.19 -6.21
N PHE A 32 4.77 -13.75 -5.33
CA PHE A 32 4.88 -14.32 -3.98
C PHE A 32 3.81 -13.75 -3.06
N CYS A 33 3.15 -14.62 -2.30
CA CYS A 33 2.22 -14.18 -1.28
C CYS A 33 3.00 -13.48 -0.15
N PRO A 34 2.67 -12.22 0.21
CA PRO A 34 3.39 -11.48 1.26
C PRO A 34 3.19 -12.07 2.67
N LYS A 35 2.15 -12.90 2.86
CA LYS A 35 1.81 -13.47 4.18
C LYS A 35 2.42 -14.85 4.41
N CYS A 36 2.38 -15.74 3.40
CA CYS A 36 2.82 -17.14 3.57
C CYS A 36 3.97 -17.56 2.65
N GLY A 37 4.42 -16.70 1.73
CA GLY A 37 5.54 -16.99 0.84
C GLY A 37 5.27 -18.02 -0.27
N THR A 38 4.03 -18.50 -0.42
CA THR A 38 3.69 -19.38 -1.56
C THR A 38 3.66 -18.60 -2.87
N MET A 39 4.08 -19.25 -3.95
CA MET A 39 3.97 -18.73 -5.31
C MET A 39 2.52 -18.87 -5.79
N VAL A 40 1.93 -17.76 -6.24
CA VAL A 40 0.54 -17.71 -6.68
C VAL A 40 0.46 -16.90 -7.97
N PRO A 41 -0.35 -17.31 -8.98
CA PRO A 41 -0.55 -16.49 -10.17
C PRO A 41 -1.14 -15.13 -9.83
N GLU A 42 -0.73 -14.06 -10.52
CA GLU A 42 -1.22 -12.70 -10.25
C GLU A 42 -2.72 -12.50 -10.50
N ASN A 43 -3.37 -13.43 -11.19
CA ASN A 43 -4.77 -13.31 -11.59
C ASN A 43 -5.77 -13.66 -10.47
N VAL A 44 -5.30 -14.20 -9.34
CA VAL A 44 -6.19 -14.54 -8.22
C VAL A 44 -6.26 -13.39 -7.23
N ARG A 45 -7.47 -13.15 -6.72
CA ARG A 45 -7.71 -12.12 -5.69
C ARG A 45 -7.34 -12.58 -4.29
N TYR A 46 -7.28 -13.89 -4.05
CA TYR A 46 -7.01 -14.47 -2.74
C TYR A 46 -6.02 -15.63 -2.87
N CYS A 47 -5.08 -15.72 -1.93
CA CYS A 47 -4.13 -16.81 -1.85
C CYS A 47 -4.85 -18.11 -1.48
N PRO A 48 -4.77 -19.19 -2.26
CA PRO A 48 -5.43 -20.46 -1.94
C PRO A 48 -4.81 -21.16 -0.71
N ALA A 49 -3.58 -20.82 -0.34
CA ALA A 49 -2.90 -21.45 0.80
C ALA A 49 -3.21 -20.77 2.15
N CYS A 50 -3.38 -19.45 2.18
CA CYS A 50 -3.54 -18.70 3.44
C CYS A 50 -4.73 -17.72 3.47
N GLY A 51 -5.47 -17.58 2.38
CA GLY A 51 -6.62 -16.68 2.28
C GLY A 51 -6.28 -15.19 2.13
N ASN A 52 -5.00 -14.80 2.12
CA ASN A 52 -4.61 -13.39 2.00
C ASN A 52 -5.00 -12.79 0.63
N ALA A 53 -5.51 -11.56 0.62
CA ALA A 53 -5.83 -10.87 -0.63
C ALA A 53 -4.55 -10.56 -1.44
N ILE A 54 -4.50 -11.00 -2.69
CA ILE A 54 -3.41 -10.72 -3.63
C ILE A 54 -3.97 -9.72 -4.64
N SER A 55 -3.46 -8.49 -4.60
CA SER A 55 -3.84 -7.47 -5.58
C SER A 55 -2.70 -7.27 -6.57
N PRO A 56 -2.90 -7.54 -7.88
CA PRO A 56 -1.84 -7.39 -8.90
C PRO A 56 -1.38 -5.93 -9.12
N LEU A 57 -1.94 -4.97 -8.37
CA LEU A 57 -1.62 -3.55 -8.38
C LEU A 57 -1.05 -3.04 -7.05
N SER A 58 -0.82 -3.90 -6.05
CA SER A 58 -0.29 -3.47 -4.75
C SER A 58 1.21 -3.73 -4.59
N THR A 59 1.97 -3.76 -5.70
CA THR A 59 3.44 -3.89 -5.67
C THR A 59 4.16 -2.60 -5.23
N MET A 60 3.44 -1.53 -4.83
CA MET A 60 4.09 -0.26 -4.48
C MET A 60 3.58 0.39 -3.17
N GLN A 61 3.05 -0.38 -2.22
CA GLN A 61 2.78 0.20 -0.91
C GLN A 61 2.71 -0.79 0.26
N ALA A 62 3.82 -1.47 0.55
CA ALA A 62 4.06 -2.02 1.89
C ALA A 62 4.33 -0.84 2.85
N LYS A 63 3.30 -0.05 3.15
CA LYS A 63 3.40 1.01 4.16
C LYS A 63 3.05 0.41 5.50
N ASP A 64 4.06 0.26 6.33
CA ASP A 64 3.91 -0.33 7.64
C ASP A 64 3.12 0.60 8.55
N LYS A 65 2.04 0.05 9.12
CA LYS A 65 1.20 0.70 10.13
C LYS A 65 2.04 1.27 11.28
N THR A 66 3.03 0.48 11.73
CA THR A 66 3.90 0.83 12.86
C THR A 66 4.76 2.04 12.54
N ILE A 67 5.33 2.11 11.34
CA ILE A 67 6.12 3.26 10.89
C ILE A 67 5.21 4.50 10.81
N ALA A 68 4.03 4.37 10.19
CA ALA A 68 3.06 5.47 10.11
C ALA A 68 2.65 5.98 11.50
N GLY A 69 2.39 5.09 12.46
CA GLY A 69 2.01 5.43 13.83
C GLY A 69 3.14 6.10 14.64
N ILE A 70 4.37 5.59 14.54
CA ILE A 70 5.53 6.20 15.21
C ILE A 70 5.82 7.59 14.65
N LEU A 71 5.76 7.76 13.33
CA LEU A 71 5.90 9.07 12.67
C LEU A 71 4.81 10.04 13.13
N ALA A 72 3.58 9.56 13.30
CA ALA A 72 2.46 10.37 13.79
C ALA A 72 2.65 10.81 15.26
N ILE A 73 3.32 10.03 16.10
CA ILE A 73 3.56 10.41 17.50
C ILE A 73 4.76 11.37 17.62
N CYS A 74 5.88 11.03 16.98
CA CYS A 74 7.11 11.80 17.13
C CYS A 74 7.14 13.08 16.27
N LEU A 75 6.54 13.06 15.08
CA LEU A 75 6.54 14.18 14.13
C LEU A 75 5.12 14.54 13.65
N GLY A 76 4.09 14.20 14.43
CA GLY A 76 2.68 14.40 14.08
C GLY A 76 2.28 15.84 13.81
N GLY A 77 2.90 16.80 14.49
CA GLY A 77 2.64 18.23 14.29
C GLY A 77 3.02 18.73 12.90
N LEU A 78 3.90 18.00 12.18
CA LEU A 78 4.33 18.29 10.82
C LEU A 78 3.55 17.48 9.77
N GLY A 79 2.70 16.52 10.17
CA GLY A 79 1.88 15.74 9.24
C GLY A 79 2.65 14.69 8.40
N ILE A 80 3.87 14.33 8.79
CA ILE A 80 4.75 13.44 8.03
C ILE A 80 4.13 12.05 7.79
N GLN A 81 3.30 11.56 8.70
CA GLN A 81 2.55 10.32 8.54
C GLN A 81 1.64 10.31 7.30
N TYR A 82 1.08 11.46 6.91
CA TYR A 82 0.24 11.57 5.70
C TYR A 82 1.07 11.63 4.42
N PHE A 83 2.24 12.26 4.48
CA PHE A 83 3.24 12.19 3.42
C PHE A 83 3.75 10.76 3.24
N TYR A 84 4.02 10.05 4.35
CA TYR A 84 4.38 8.64 4.32
C TYR A 84 3.28 7.86 3.62
N LEU A 85 1.99 8.03 3.96
CA LEU A 85 0.84 7.42 3.30
C LEU A 85 0.61 7.82 1.84
N GLY A 86 1.35 8.80 1.31
CA GLY A 86 1.23 9.26 -0.09
C GLY A 86 0.09 10.25 -0.30
N LYS A 87 -0.60 10.65 0.77
CA LYS A 87 -1.66 11.66 0.75
C LYS A 87 -1.06 13.05 0.99
N THR A 88 -0.36 13.59 -0.02
CA THR A 88 0.37 14.86 0.07
C THR A 88 -0.53 16.04 0.46
N THR A 89 -1.77 16.09 -0.06
CA THR A 89 -2.75 17.13 0.28
C THR A 89 -3.08 17.16 1.77
N ALA A 90 -3.23 15.99 2.42
CA ALA A 90 -3.44 15.89 3.87
C ALA A 90 -2.24 16.39 4.67
N GLY A 91 -1.03 16.03 4.22
CA GLY A 91 0.22 16.48 4.84
C GLY A 91 0.38 18.00 4.79
N ILE A 92 0.08 18.62 3.65
CA ILE A 92 0.13 20.08 3.50
C ILE A 92 -0.94 20.75 4.38
N LEU A 93 -2.16 20.22 4.37
CA LEU A 93 -3.27 20.76 5.16
C LEU A 93 -2.94 20.76 6.67
N THR A 94 -2.34 19.68 7.16
CA THR A 94 -1.93 19.58 8.57
C THR A 94 -0.84 20.59 8.94
N ILE A 95 0.13 20.85 8.06
CA ILE A 95 1.13 21.91 8.26
C ILE A 95 0.48 23.29 8.34
N VAL A 96 -0.42 23.60 7.40
CA VAL A 96 -1.12 24.90 7.38
C VAL A 96 -1.93 25.09 8.66
N ILE A 97 -2.72 24.10 9.07
CA ILE A 97 -3.51 24.17 10.31
C ILE A 97 -2.61 24.30 11.54
N SER A 98 -1.48 23.58 11.60
CA SER A 98 -0.52 23.70 12.69
C SER A 98 0.07 25.12 12.82
N LEU A 99 0.28 25.82 11.71
CA LEU A 99 0.78 27.21 11.72
C LEU A 99 -0.26 28.22 12.23
N PHE A 100 -1.55 28.00 11.92
CA PHE A 100 -2.62 28.91 12.35
C PHE A 100 -3.18 28.60 13.74
N SER A 101 -3.18 27.33 14.16
CA SER A 101 -3.94 26.86 15.32
C SER A 101 -3.11 26.63 16.58
N CYS A 102 -1.86 27.10 16.61
CA CYS A 102 -0.95 27.10 17.76
C CYS A 102 -1.08 25.85 18.67
N TYR A 103 -0.49 24.73 18.23
CA TYR A 103 -0.25 23.50 18.99
C TYR A 103 -1.48 22.64 19.38
N ILE A 104 -2.70 23.17 19.42
CA ILE A 104 -3.92 22.40 19.76
C ILE A 104 -4.12 21.24 18.76
N TRP A 105 -3.80 21.46 17.49
CA TRP A 105 -3.91 20.45 16.44
C TRP A 105 -2.94 19.26 16.61
N SER A 106 -1.78 19.48 17.25
CA SER A 106 -0.79 18.43 17.51
C SER A 106 -1.36 17.34 18.43
N VAL A 107 -2.23 17.69 19.37
CA VAL A 107 -2.85 16.73 20.30
C VAL A 107 -3.75 15.75 19.54
N LEU A 108 -4.50 16.22 18.53
CA LEU A 108 -5.35 15.35 17.70
C LEU A 108 -4.52 14.35 16.89
N MET A 109 -3.37 14.79 16.37
CA MET A 109 -2.45 13.93 15.62
C MET A 109 -1.80 12.87 16.50
N VAL A 110 -1.51 13.17 17.77
CA VAL A 110 -1.02 12.18 18.75
C VAL A 110 -2.09 11.13 19.03
N VAL A 111 -3.34 11.54 19.27
CA VAL A 111 -4.47 10.60 19.48
C VAL A 111 -4.65 9.69 18.27
N GLN A 112 -4.56 10.25 17.06
CA GLN A 112 -4.65 9.46 15.83
C GLN A 112 -3.45 8.53 15.64
N GLY A 113 -2.24 8.93 16.02
CA GLY A 113 -1.06 8.07 16.01
C GLY A 113 -1.21 6.85 16.93
N ILE A 114 -1.75 7.05 18.14
CA ILE A 114 -2.08 5.96 19.07
C ILE A 114 -3.13 5.03 18.45
N MET A 115 -4.18 5.60 17.83
CA MET A 115 -5.21 4.82 17.13
C MET A 115 -4.64 3.98 15.99
N MET A 116 -3.71 4.52 15.19
CA MET A 116 -3.00 3.77 14.15
C MET A 116 -2.20 2.60 14.73
N LEU A 117 -1.58 2.76 15.90
CA LEU A 117 -0.84 1.67 16.53
C LEU A 117 -1.76 0.58 17.10
N THR A 118 -2.94 0.95 17.61
CA THR A 118 -3.87 0.00 18.25
C THR A 118 -4.82 -0.73 17.30
N MET A 119 -5.06 -0.22 16.08
CA MET A 119 -5.91 -0.91 15.09
C MET A 119 -5.20 -2.10 14.40
N SER A 120 -5.94 -3.09 13.89
CA SER A 120 -5.36 -4.19 13.09
C SER A 120 -4.80 -3.71 11.75
N GLU A 121 -3.84 -4.44 11.17
CA GLU A 121 -3.20 -4.11 9.88
C GLU A 121 -4.22 -4.05 8.73
N GLU A 122 -5.24 -4.91 8.78
CA GLU A 122 -6.33 -4.95 7.80
C GLU A 122 -7.18 -3.68 7.88
N SER A 123 -7.62 -3.32 9.10
CA SER A 123 -8.38 -2.09 9.35
C SER A 123 -7.61 -0.83 8.96
N PHE A 124 -6.30 -0.83 9.19
CA PHE A 124 -5.43 0.27 8.81
C PHE A 124 -5.36 0.43 7.29
N ARG A 125 -5.15 -0.68 6.56
CA ARG A 125 -5.09 -0.64 5.10
C ARG A 125 -6.39 -0.13 4.49
N GLU A 126 -7.53 -0.63 4.96
CA GLU A 126 -8.83 -0.19 4.45
C GLU A 126 -9.07 1.32 4.68
N LYS A 127 -8.74 1.83 5.87
CA LYS A 127 -8.96 3.25 6.22
C LYS A 127 -7.92 4.23 5.65
N PHE A 128 -6.66 3.81 5.54
CA PHE A 128 -5.56 4.75 5.23
C PHE A 128 -4.95 4.52 3.86
N VAL A 129 -5.01 3.30 3.33
CA VAL A 129 -4.38 2.92 2.06
C VAL A 129 -5.41 2.83 0.94
N ASP A 130 -6.51 2.09 1.14
CA ASP A 130 -7.50 1.83 0.10
C ASP A 130 -8.60 2.92 0.03
N THR A 131 -8.74 3.71 1.10
CA THR A 131 -9.70 4.82 1.16
C THR A 131 -9.25 6.01 0.32
N ASP A 132 -10.14 6.52 -0.54
CA ASP A 132 -9.91 7.69 -1.41
C ASP A 132 -10.05 9.05 -0.68
N LYS A 133 -10.52 9.03 0.57
CA LYS A 133 -10.72 10.25 1.37
C LYS A 133 -9.40 11.01 1.51
N THR A 134 -9.41 12.28 1.15
CA THR A 134 -8.24 13.17 1.21
C THR A 134 -7.69 13.27 2.62
N PHE A 135 -8.56 13.26 3.64
CA PHE A 135 -8.17 13.38 5.04
C PHE A 135 -8.91 12.34 5.90
N PRO A 136 -8.33 11.13 6.07
CA PRO A 136 -8.88 10.13 6.97
C PRO A 136 -8.52 10.52 8.41
N LEU A 137 -9.20 11.55 8.92
CA LEU A 137 -9.29 11.76 10.37
C LEU A 137 -10.31 10.75 10.89
N PHE A 138 -9.83 9.78 11.66
CA PHE A 138 -10.59 8.67 12.25
C PHE A 138 -11.07 7.59 11.28
#